data_AF-A0A2V6JW83-F1
#
_entry.id   AF-A0A2V6JW83-F1
#
_cell.length_a   1.000
_cell.length_b   1.000
_cell.length_c   1.000
_cell.angle_alpha   90.00
_cell.angle_beta   90.00
_cell.angle_gamma   90.00
#
_symmetry.space_group_name_H-M   'P 1'
#
loop_
_entity.id
_entity.type
_entity.pdbx_description
1 polymer ?
#
loop_
_entity_poly.entity_id
_entity_poly.type
_entity_poly.pdbx_seq_one_letter_code
_entity_poly.pdbx_strand_id
1 'polypeptide(L)'
;MVRAANTGVTCFINEFGRVTQVLRDETGSTFGEGVLTGQVKVPTEHELTFYTRHGELFAKFCALVTVIAIVAVGLIRRRRV
;
A
#
# COMPACT_ATOMS: atom_id res chain seq x y z
N MET A 1 -8.98 2.85 -6.91
CA MET A 1 -8.39 4.21 -6.87
C MET A 1 -8.30 4.76 -8.28
N VAL A 2 -8.75 6.00 -8.47
CA VAL A 2 -8.54 6.77 -9.70
C VAL A 2 -7.46 7.80 -9.42
N ARG A 3 -6.33 7.73 -10.14
CA ARG A 3 -5.21 8.66 -9.99
C ARG A 3 -5.11 9.56 -11.22
N ALA A 4 -5.31 10.86 -11.02
CA ALA A 4 -5.05 11.89 -12.02
C ALA A 4 -3.84 12.73 -11.57
N ALA A 5 -2.81 12.79 -12.40
CA ALA A 5 -1.62 13.59 -12.18
C ALA A 5 -1.42 14.56 -13.34
N ASN A 6 -0.89 15.76 -13.06
CA ASN A 6 -0.57 16.75 -14.09
C ASN A 6 0.56 16.25 -15.02
N THR A 7 1.58 15.62 -14.43
CA THR A 7 2.66 14.93 -15.16
C THR A 7 2.96 13.60 -14.46
N GLY A 8 3.55 12.66 -15.20
CA GLY A 8 3.85 11.32 -14.69
C GLY A 8 2.63 10.40 -14.76
N VAL A 9 2.46 9.52 -13.76
CA VAL A 9 1.53 8.39 -13.92
C VAL A 9 0.08 8.77 -13.58
N THR A 10 -0.74 8.96 -14.60
CA THR A 10 -2.21 8.94 -14.55
C THR A 10 -2.71 7.53 -14.84
N CYS A 11 -3.48 6.93 -13.93
CA CYS A 11 -3.85 5.51 -14.00
C CYS A 11 -5.08 5.14 -13.16
N PHE A 12 -5.63 3.96 -13.44
CA PHE A 12 -6.60 3.28 -12.58
C PHE A 12 -5.94 2.11 -11.86
N ILE A 13 -6.31 1.97 -10.58
CA ILE A 13 -5.77 0.95 -9.67
C ILE A 13 -6.95 0.25 -9.00
N ASN A 14 -6.98 -1.08 -9.03
CA ASN A 14 -8.03 -1.86 -8.41
C ASN A 14 -7.85 -1.99 -6.88
N GLU A 15 -8.79 -2.64 -6.21
CA GLU A 15 -8.82 -2.87 -4.76
C GLU A 15 -7.64 -3.70 -4.23
N PHE A 16 -6.99 -4.48 -5.12
CA PHE A 16 -5.79 -5.26 -4.80
C PHE A 16 -4.48 -4.50 -5.08
N GLY A 17 -4.56 -3.21 -5.42
CA GLY A 17 -3.40 -2.38 -5.73
C GLY A 17 -2.80 -2.61 -7.13
N ARG A 18 -3.48 -3.35 -8.01
CA ARG A 18 -3.02 -3.59 -9.39
C ARG A 18 -3.39 -2.43 -10.30
N VAL A 19 -2.44 -1.96 -11.08
CA VAL A 19 -2.67 -0.98 -12.13
C VAL A 19 -3.41 -1.65 -13.30
N THR A 20 -4.62 -1.20 -13.59
CA THR A 20 -5.47 -1.78 -14.65
C THR A 20 -5.38 -1.01 -15.96
N GLN A 21 -5.15 0.30 -15.89
CA GLN A 21 -5.04 1.18 -17.05
C GLN A 21 -4.06 2.32 -16.74
N VAL A 22 -3.26 2.74 -17.72
CA VAL A 22 -2.28 3.84 -17.58
C VAL A 22 -2.37 4.73 -18.82
N LEU A 23 -2.40 6.04 -18.61
CA LEU A 23 -2.30 7.01 -19.70
C LEU A 23 -0.86 7.02 -20.22
N ARG A 24 -0.71 6.81 -21.52
CA ARG A 24 0.56 6.94 -22.23
C ARG A 24 0.34 7.67 -23.53
N ASP A 25 1.33 8.46 -23.92
CA ASP A 25 1.38 9.06 -25.26
C ASP A 25 1.74 8.01 -26.33
N GLU A 26 1.78 8.45 -27.58
CA GLU A 26 2.07 7.61 -28.75
C GLU A 26 3.47 6.95 -28.70
N THR A 27 4.40 7.54 -27.97
CA THR A 27 5.76 6.98 -27.75
C THR A 27 5.80 6.01 -26.57
N GLY A 28 4.68 5.84 -25.86
CA GLY A 28 4.58 5.04 -24.65
C GLY A 28 5.04 5.77 -23.38
N SER A 29 5.31 7.08 -23.46
CA SER A 29 5.73 7.90 -22.33
C SER A 29 4.53 8.32 -21.47
N THR A 30 4.79 8.61 -20.19
CA THR A 30 3.77 9.08 -19.22
C THR A 30 3.82 10.60 -19.01
N PHE A 31 4.66 11.31 -19.75
CA PHE A 31 4.81 12.76 -19.64
C PHE A 31 4.09 13.52 -20.75
N GLY A 32 3.48 12.82 -21.71
CA GLY A 32 2.68 13.44 -22.75
C GLY A 32 1.27 13.83 -22.29
N GLU A 33 0.66 14.73 -23.05
CA GLU A 33 -0.71 15.16 -22.84
C GLU A 33 -1.70 14.09 -23.30
N GLY A 34 -2.85 13.97 -22.62
CA GLY A 34 -3.88 13.03 -23.02
C GLY A 34 -5.01 12.90 -22.01
N VAL A 35 -5.97 12.03 -22.35
CA VAL A 35 -7.15 11.72 -21.52
C VAL A 35 -7.25 10.21 -21.34
N LEU A 36 -7.43 9.76 -20.10
CA LEU A 36 -7.69 8.36 -19.79
C LEU A 36 -9.15 8.18 -19.37
N THR A 37 -9.94 7.58 -20.27
CA THR A 37 -11.32 7.18 -20.00
C THR A 37 -11.41 5.68 -19.75
N GLY A 38 -12.19 5.27 -18.75
CA GLY A 38 -12.50 3.86 -18.55
C GLY A 38 -13.51 3.66 -17.42
N GLN A 39 -13.83 2.40 -17.18
CA GLN A 39 -14.83 2.01 -16.19
C GLN A 39 -14.16 1.54 -14.90
N VAL A 40 -14.66 2.00 -13.77
CA VAL A 40 -14.20 1.59 -12.45
C VAL A 40 -15.36 0.95 -11.71
N LYS A 41 -15.14 -0.25 -11.18
CA LYS A 41 -16.11 -0.89 -10.28
C LYS A 41 -16.07 -0.16 -8.94
N VAL A 42 -17.20 0.43 -8.56
CA VAL A 42 -17.38 1.02 -7.24
C VAL A 42 -17.94 -0.06 -6.33
N PRO A 43 -17.22 -0.48 -5.26
CA PRO A 43 -17.76 -1.45 -4.31
C PRO A 43 -19.02 -0.87 -3.66
N THR A 44 -20.15 -1.55 -3.81
CA THR A 44 -21.41 -1.19 -3.15
C THR A 44 -21.48 -1.75 -1.73
N GLU A 45 -20.77 -2.85 -1.48
CA GLU A 45 -20.66 -3.45 -0.15
C GLU A 45 -19.51 -2.80 0.63
N HIS A 46 -19.84 -2.29 1.82
CA HIS A 46 -18.94 -1.54 2.68
C HIS A 46 -18.12 -2.47 3.59
N GLU A 47 -17.47 -3.49 3.03
CA GLU A 47 -16.58 -4.35 3.82
C GLU A 47 -15.23 -3.68 4.05
N LEU A 48 -15.07 -3.11 5.26
CA LEU A 48 -13.79 -2.57 5.70
C LEU A 48 -12.76 -3.71 5.87
N THR A 49 -11.58 -3.53 5.27
CA THR A 49 -10.44 -4.43 5.45
C THR A 49 -9.97 -4.49 6.90
N PHE A 50 -9.22 -5.53 7.28
CA PHE A 50 -8.64 -5.65 8.62
C PHE A 50 -7.81 -4.41 9.00
N TYR A 51 -6.99 -3.91 8.07
CA TYR A 51 -6.16 -2.72 8.28
C TYR A 51 -7.00 -1.46 8.47
N THR A 52 -8.07 -1.27 7.68
CA THR A 52 -8.96 -0.11 7.88
C THR A 52 -9.68 -0.16 9.23
N ARG A 53 -10.03 -1.35 9.73
CA ARG A 53 -10.70 -1.53 11.02
C ARG A 53 -9.77 -1.38 12.24
N HIS A 54 -8.54 -1.88 12.16
CA HIS A 54 -7.63 -1.99 13.32
C HIS A 54 -6.35 -1.16 13.20
N GLY A 55 -6.10 -0.54 12.04
CA GLY A 55 -4.88 0.21 11.73
C GLY A 55 -3.62 -0.63 11.89
N GLU A 56 -2.61 -0.03 12.53
CA GLU A 56 -1.29 -0.61 12.75
C GLU A 56 -1.23 -1.70 13.83
N LEU A 57 -2.36 -2.27 14.27
CA LEU A 57 -2.41 -3.22 15.38
C LEU A 57 -1.46 -4.42 15.18
N PHE A 58 -1.49 -5.02 13.99
CA PHE A 58 -0.61 -6.15 13.66
C PHE A 58 0.87 -5.76 13.69
N ALA A 59 1.22 -4.64 13.05
CA ALA A 59 2.60 -4.14 13.02
C ALA A 59 3.12 -3.82 14.44
N LYS A 60 2.30 -3.17 15.26
CA LYS A 60 2.61 -2.88 16.68
C LYS A 60 2.81 -4.14 17.50
N PHE A 61 1.97 -5.16 17.30
CA PHE A 61 2.14 -6.46 17.96
C PHE A 61 3.46 -7.12 17.58
N CYS A 62 3.80 -7.18 16.29
CA CYS A 62 5.09 -7.69 15.83
C CYS A 62 6.26 -6.93 16.45
N ALA A 63 6.21 -5.59 16.42
CA ALA A 63 7.24 -4.74 17.01
C ALA A 63 7.42 -5.01 18.51
N LEU A 64 6.32 -5.15 19.26
CA LEU A 64 6.36 -5.48 20.69
C LEU A 64 7.03 -6.82 20.95
N VAL A 65 6.65 -7.87 20.20
CA VAL A 65 7.28 -9.21 20.32
C VAL A 65 8.77 -9.14 20.02
N THR A 66 9.17 -8.42 18.97
CA THR A 66 10.58 -8.22 18.61
C THR A 66 11.36 -7.52 19.73
N VAL A 67 10.82 -6.44 20.30
CA VAL A 67 11.45 -5.71 21.42
C VAL A 67 11.61 -6.62 22.63
N ILE A 68 10.59 -7.39 22.99
CA ILE A 68 10.65 -8.35 24.11
C ILE A 68 11.74 -9.39 23.87
N ALA A 69 11.83 -9.96 22.66
CA ALA A 69 12.85 -10.94 22.33
C ALA A 69 14.28 -10.37 22.43
N ILE A 70 14.49 -9.15 21.92
CA ILE A 70 15.78 -8.46 22.01
C ILE A 70 16.18 -8.24 23.48
N VAL A 71 15.26 -7.75 24.30
CA VAL A 71 15.49 -7.51 25.73
C VAL A 71 15.80 -8.82 26.46
N ALA A 72 15.02 -9.88 26.22
CA ALA A 72 15.23 -11.18 26.84
C ALA A 72 16.61 -11.77 26.50
N VAL A 73 16.99 -11.76 25.22
CA VAL A 73 18.32 -12.22 24.78
C VAL A 73 19.43 -11.37 25.39
N GLY A 74 19.26 -10.04 25.40
CA GLY A 74 20.22 -9.12 26.01
C GLY A 74 20.45 -9.41 27.50
N LEU A 75 19.38 -9.65 28.25
CA LEU A 75 19.46 -10.00 29.68
C LEU A 75 20.12 -11.36 29.91
N ILE A 76 19.81 -12.38 29.09
CA ILE A 76 20.44 -13.70 29.18
C ILE A 76 21.95 -13.59 28.91
N ARG A 77 22.35 -12.83 27.89
CA ARG A 77 23.77 -12.62 27.56
C ARG A 77 24.51 -11.88 28.66
N ARG A 78 23.91 -10.84 29.26
CA ARG A 78 24.49 -10.12 30.40
C ARG A 78 24.65 -10.99 31.66
N ARG A 79 23.83 -12.02 31.84
CA ARG A 79 23.96 -12.97 32.97
C ARG A 79 25.02 -14.06 32.74
N ARG A 80 25.48 -14.24 31.49
CA ARG A 80 26.50 -15.24 31.13
C ARG A 80 27.92 -14.67 31.07
N VAL A 81 28.08 -13.35 31.06
CA VAL A 81 29.35 -12.62 31.13
C VAL A 81 29.57 -12.19 32.56
#